data_AF-A0A2K0UHH0-F1
#
_entry.id   AF-A0A2K0UHH0-F1
#
_cell.length_a   1.000
_cell.length_b   1.000
_cell.length_c   1.000
_cell.angle_alpha   90.00
_cell.angle_beta   90.00
_cell.angle_gamma   90.00
#
_symmetry.space_group_name_H-M   'P 1'
#
loop_
_entity.id
_entity.type
_entity.pdbx_description
1 polymer ?
#
loop_
_entity_poly.entity_id
_entity_poly.type
_entity_poly.pdbx_seq_one_letter_code
_entity_poly.pdbx_strand_id
1 'polypeptide(L)'
;MSEAPEGQPPSRRRIAFVVLFHSTCAILSTILSKSALNGIDAPVTLLAFQTTVQVVLLTAIGYFTKWITLSRPVSAWIALLPLTAARLVGILAKTYCLASVNASVYQIARGLLLPFTLMLSLLVLRPRPYYPPLSLGGCAMVMAGFGAGMASDYSQMLTSGKGVLLGVISSFTTAVESVVVKRFLGKSSEGMWQMVWMSNVMAVGFYMPLLVLSGELGTTAALFSSTATAEVSATTRQFLGTALLTGVAGFLLTIATFLQIEVTSPTTHMIVTAARGVAQSAIAVVTLGEPITANRAGSMALILSGSALYGWAKDRYAHSKKGSYLPVAQEAQESQLDTLNKEGR
;
A
#
# COMPACT_ATOMS: atom_id res chain seq x y z
N MET A 1 -3.17 -28.41 32.35
CA MET A 1 -3.49 -27.09 32.94
C MET A 1 -2.16 -26.40 33.21
N SER A 2 -1.74 -25.56 32.28
CA SER A 2 -0.65 -24.59 32.42
C SER A 2 -0.92 -23.60 31.31
N GLU A 3 -1.53 -22.47 31.69
CA GLU A 3 -1.75 -21.33 30.81
C GLU A 3 -0.42 -20.93 30.19
N ALA A 4 -0.35 -20.90 28.85
CA ALA A 4 0.68 -20.12 28.19
C ALA A 4 0.47 -18.66 28.62
N PRO A 5 1.52 -17.95 29.07
CA PRO A 5 1.36 -16.58 29.55
C PRO A 5 0.82 -15.72 28.40
N GLU A 6 -0.35 -15.11 28.59
CA GLU A 6 -0.81 -14.00 27.75
C GLU A 6 0.35 -13.03 27.57
N GLY A 7 0.86 -12.93 26.34
CA GLY A 7 1.95 -12.01 26.02
C GLY A 7 1.55 -10.61 26.48
N GLN A 8 2.37 -10.00 27.34
CA GLN A 8 2.15 -8.65 27.85
C GLN A 8 1.74 -7.72 26.69
N PRO A 9 0.71 -6.87 26.87
CA PRO A 9 0.30 -5.94 25.83
C PRO A 9 1.53 -5.13 25.39
N PRO A 10 1.81 -5.02 24.08
CA PRO A 10 3.03 -4.39 23.60
C PRO A 10 3.15 -2.98 24.19
N SER A 11 4.34 -2.66 24.70
CA SER A 11 4.54 -1.37 25.36
C SER A 11 4.17 -0.23 24.42
N ARG A 12 3.50 0.82 24.94
CA ARG A 12 3.07 1.97 24.12
C ARG A 12 4.22 2.59 23.31
N ARG A 13 5.45 2.52 23.84
CA ARG A 13 6.68 2.94 23.16
C ARG A 13 7.01 2.06 21.96
N ARG A 14 6.87 0.74 22.06
CA ARG A 14 7.08 -0.21 20.95
C ARG A 14 6.08 0.04 19.82
N ILE A 15 4.80 0.24 20.16
CA ILE A 15 3.75 0.56 19.17
C ILE A 15 4.09 1.87 18.45
N ALA A 16 4.42 2.92 19.21
CA ALA A 16 4.76 4.22 18.64
C ALA A 16 5.98 4.14 17.70
N PHE A 17 7.04 3.42 18.11
CA PHE A 17 8.24 3.23 17.30
C PHE A 17 7.94 2.51 15.98
N VAL A 18 7.20 1.40 16.02
CA VAL A 18 6.86 0.62 14.83
C VAL A 18 5.98 1.43 13.87
N VAL A 19 4.99 2.16 14.40
CA VAL A 19 4.12 3.05 13.64
C VAL A 19 4.90 4.17 12.96
N LEU A 20 5.81 4.81 13.67
CA LEU A 20 6.67 5.86 13.13
C LEU A 20 7.61 5.31 12.06
N PHE A 21 8.26 4.17 12.32
CA PHE A 21 9.15 3.51 11.38
C PHE A 21 8.43 3.17 10.07
N HIS A 22 7.25 2.55 10.14
CA HIS A 22 6.42 2.29 8.97
C HIS A 22 6.04 3.57 8.23
N SER A 23 5.58 4.59 8.96
CA SER A 23 5.14 5.86 8.36
C SER A 23 6.28 6.55 7.63
N THR A 24 7.48 6.57 8.22
CA THR A 24 8.69 7.11 7.59
C THR A 24 9.06 6.35 6.33
N CYS A 25 9.10 5.00 6.37
CA CYS A 25 9.44 4.20 5.18
C CYS A 25 8.44 4.42 4.03
N ALA A 26 7.14 4.47 4.35
CA ALA A 26 6.10 4.70 3.36
C ALA A 26 6.13 6.11 2.75
N ILE A 27 6.37 7.14 3.57
CA ILE A 27 6.54 8.51 3.08
C ILE A 27 7.79 8.59 2.20
N LEU A 28 8.91 8.06 2.67
CA LEU A 28 10.17 8.04 1.93
C LEU A 28 10.02 7.37 0.56
N SER A 29 9.45 6.16 0.53
CA SER A 29 9.20 5.44 -0.73
C SER A 29 8.31 6.24 -1.69
N THR A 30 7.27 6.92 -1.18
CA THR A 30 6.36 7.69 -2.04
C THR A 30 7.00 8.98 -2.58
N ILE A 31 7.73 9.72 -1.74
CA ILE A 31 8.38 10.97 -2.14
C ILE A 31 9.53 10.69 -3.12
N LEU A 32 10.33 9.64 -2.88
CA LEU A 32 11.37 9.23 -3.81
C LEU A 32 10.78 8.78 -5.15
N SER A 33 9.69 8.00 -5.13
CA SER A 33 8.98 7.61 -6.36
C SER A 33 8.51 8.85 -7.13
N LYS A 34 7.86 9.80 -6.45
CA LYS A 34 7.38 11.03 -7.08
C LYS A 34 8.53 11.89 -7.61
N SER A 35 9.62 12.02 -6.85
CA SER A 35 10.82 12.75 -7.27
C SER A 35 11.45 12.14 -8.51
N ALA A 36 11.55 10.81 -8.59
CA ALA A 36 12.04 10.10 -9.76
C ALA A 36 11.17 10.37 -11.00
N LEU A 37 9.84 10.31 -10.84
CA LEU A 37 8.87 10.51 -11.92
C LEU A 37 8.78 11.96 -12.39
N ASN A 38 9.03 12.92 -11.51
CA ASN A 38 9.13 14.33 -11.89
C ASN A 38 10.38 14.61 -12.76
N GLY A 39 11.43 13.79 -12.63
CA GLY A 39 12.64 13.88 -13.44
C GLY A 39 12.51 13.16 -14.79
N ILE A 40 12.09 11.89 -14.76
CA ILE A 40 11.87 11.06 -15.95
C ILE A 40 10.49 10.41 -15.84
N ASP A 41 9.61 10.73 -16.77
CA ASP A 41 8.26 10.15 -16.85
C ASP A 41 8.30 8.72 -17.40
N ALA A 42 8.81 7.81 -16.56
CA ALA A 42 8.91 6.38 -16.85
C ALA A 42 8.39 5.52 -15.66
N PRO A 43 7.06 5.51 -15.41
CA PRO A 43 6.44 4.76 -14.32
C PRO A 43 6.74 3.27 -14.31
N VAL A 44 6.66 2.59 -15.45
CA VAL A 44 6.87 1.13 -15.52
C VAL A 44 8.34 0.82 -15.30
N THR A 45 9.23 1.63 -15.85
CA THR A 45 10.68 1.52 -15.67
C THR A 45 11.07 1.67 -14.20
N LEU A 46 10.54 2.71 -13.53
CA LEU A 46 10.76 2.92 -12.10
C LEU A 46 10.29 1.71 -11.27
N LEU A 47 9.07 1.23 -11.55
CA LEU A 47 8.50 0.07 -10.88
C LEU A 47 9.34 -1.20 -11.08
N ALA A 48 9.83 -1.43 -12.30
CA ALA A 48 10.69 -2.56 -12.62
C ALA A 48 12.00 -2.52 -11.82
N PHE A 49 12.68 -1.35 -11.78
CA PHE A 49 13.93 -1.19 -11.02
C PHE A 49 13.72 -1.36 -9.53
N GLN A 50 12.77 -0.65 -8.94
CA GLN A 50 12.55 -0.70 -7.48
C GLN A 50 12.12 -2.10 -7.03
N THR A 51 11.27 -2.79 -7.79
CA THR A 51 10.83 -4.15 -7.44
C THR A 51 11.96 -5.15 -7.64
N THR A 52 12.81 -4.98 -8.65
CA THR A 52 14.01 -5.82 -8.82
C THR A 52 14.95 -5.68 -7.62
N VAL A 53 15.24 -4.45 -7.19
CA VAL A 53 16.06 -4.19 -6.00
C VAL A 53 15.41 -4.82 -4.75
N GLN A 54 14.11 -4.66 -4.58
CA GLN A 54 13.37 -5.26 -3.47
C GLN A 54 13.44 -6.79 -3.48
N VAL A 55 13.33 -7.43 -4.66
CA VAL A 55 13.48 -8.88 -4.82
C VAL A 55 14.88 -9.33 -4.46
N VAL A 56 15.92 -8.63 -4.92
CA VAL A 56 17.32 -8.96 -4.61
C VAL A 56 17.56 -8.89 -3.09
N LEU A 57 17.09 -7.83 -2.42
CA LEU A 57 17.20 -7.67 -0.98
C LEU A 57 16.42 -8.74 -0.20
N LEU A 58 15.17 -9.01 -0.60
CA LEU A 58 14.35 -10.07 -0.01
C LEU A 58 15.01 -11.44 -0.18
N THR A 59 15.57 -11.72 -1.36
CA THR A 59 16.23 -12.99 -1.65
C THR A 59 17.50 -13.15 -0.83
N ALA A 60 18.36 -12.13 -0.80
CA ALA A 60 19.60 -12.15 -0.04
C ALA A 60 19.31 -12.37 1.45
N ILE A 61 18.47 -11.53 2.05
CA ILE A 61 18.16 -11.61 3.48
C ILE A 61 17.36 -12.87 3.79
N GLY A 62 16.35 -13.19 2.99
CA GLY A 62 15.49 -14.36 3.17
C GLY A 62 16.23 -15.70 3.03
N TYR A 63 17.29 -15.73 2.22
CA TYR A 63 18.19 -16.89 2.15
C TYR A 63 19.01 -17.03 3.44
N PHE A 64 19.59 -15.94 3.96
CA PHE A 64 20.34 -15.97 5.23
C PHE A 64 19.45 -16.27 6.44
N THR A 65 18.21 -15.77 6.47
CA THR A 65 17.28 -15.98 7.59
C THR A 65 16.44 -17.25 7.44
N LYS A 66 16.56 -17.98 6.33
CA LYS A 66 15.73 -19.15 5.96
C LYS A 66 14.22 -18.85 5.90
N TRP A 67 13.83 -17.59 5.74
CA TRP A 67 12.42 -17.19 5.57
C TRP A 67 11.86 -17.54 4.20
N ILE A 68 12.74 -17.80 3.22
CA ILE A 68 12.37 -18.03 1.82
C ILE A 68 12.98 -19.33 1.34
N THR A 69 12.16 -20.12 0.66
CA THR A 69 12.61 -21.31 -0.07
C THR A 69 12.62 -21.01 -1.55
N LEU A 70 13.80 -21.11 -2.18
CA LEU A 70 13.99 -20.74 -3.59
C LEU A 70 13.30 -21.71 -4.56
N SER A 71 13.19 -22.99 -4.18
CA SER A 71 12.55 -24.01 -5.00
C SER A 71 11.13 -24.27 -4.52
N ARG A 72 10.15 -23.97 -5.39
CA ARG A 72 8.72 -24.22 -5.17
C ARG A 72 8.09 -24.84 -6.40
N PRO A 73 7.09 -25.73 -6.22
CA PRO A 73 6.40 -26.35 -7.33
C PRO A 73 5.67 -25.29 -8.17
N VAL A 74 5.58 -25.52 -9.48
CA VAL A 74 4.92 -24.61 -10.43
C VAL A 74 3.46 -24.34 -10.04
N SER A 75 2.79 -25.30 -9.39
CA SER A 75 1.43 -25.13 -8.85
C SER A 75 1.30 -23.98 -7.86
N ALA A 76 2.31 -23.74 -7.01
CA ALA A 76 2.31 -22.64 -6.04
C ALA A 76 2.40 -21.28 -6.74
N TRP A 77 3.21 -21.18 -7.80
CA TRP A 77 3.31 -19.96 -8.62
C TRP A 77 2.00 -19.66 -9.35
N ILE A 78 1.38 -20.67 -9.96
CA ILE A 78 0.08 -20.51 -10.64
C ILE A 78 -1.02 -20.12 -9.65
N ALA A 79 -1.02 -20.69 -8.44
CA ALA A 79 -2.00 -20.33 -7.41
C ALA A 79 -1.89 -18.86 -6.96
N LEU A 80 -0.69 -18.27 -6.96
CA LEU A 80 -0.45 -16.87 -6.59
C LEU A 80 -0.59 -15.89 -7.77
N LEU A 81 -0.83 -16.37 -8.98
CA LEU A 81 -0.94 -15.53 -10.17
C LEU A 81 -2.08 -14.50 -10.07
N PRO A 82 -3.31 -14.85 -9.65
CA PRO A 82 -4.39 -13.86 -9.53
C PRO A 82 -4.12 -12.78 -8.49
N LEU A 83 -3.46 -13.16 -7.39
CA LEU A 83 -3.00 -12.22 -6.36
C LEU A 83 -1.99 -11.23 -6.95
N THR A 84 -1.01 -11.75 -7.69
CA THR A 84 0.04 -10.93 -8.30
C THR A 84 -0.52 -9.99 -9.36
N ALA A 85 -1.43 -10.47 -10.21
CA ALA A 85 -2.09 -9.64 -11.21
C ALA A 85 -2.87 -8.48 -10.56
N ALA A 86 -3.63 -8.75 -9.49
CA ALA A 86 -4.37 -7.71 -8.77
C ALA A 86 -3.42 -6.67 -8.14
N ARG A 87 -2.31 -7.12 -7.54
CA ARG A 87 -1.26 -6.24 -6.97
C ARG A 87 -0.58 -5.40 -8.05
N LEU A 88 -0.27 -6.00 -9.20
CA LEU A 88 0.37 -5.34 -10.33
C LEU A 88 -0.51 -4.24 -10.91
N VAL A 89 -1.80 -4.52 -11.16
CA VAL A 89 -2.76 -3.52 -11.63
C VAL A 89 -2.93 -2.39 -10.61
N GLY A 90 -3.01 -2.74 -9.32
CA GLY A 90 -3.10 -1.77 -8.23
C GLY A 90 -1.89 -0.85 -8.15
N ILE A 91 -0.66 -1.38 -8.21
CA ILE A 91 0.56 -0.58 -8.12
C ILE A 91 0.76 0.29 -9.37
N LEU A 92 0.46 -0.21 -10.58
CA LEU A 92 0.53 0.59 -11.80
C LEU A 92 -0.43 1.78 -11.75
N ALA A 93 -1.71 1.55 -11.45
CA ALA A 93 -2.70 2.61 -11.38
C ALA A 93 -2.33 3.67 -10.32
N LYS A 94 -1.80 3.24 -9.16
CA LYS A 94 -1.27 4.14 -8.12
C LYS A 94 -0.12 4.99 -8.65
N THR A 95 0.86 4.38 -9.31
CA THR A 95 2.06 5.08 -9.79
C THR A 95 1.73 6.06 -10.91
N TYR A 96 0.89 5.67 -11.89
CA TYR A 96 0.44 6.58 -12.94
C TYR A 96 -0.37 7.76 -12.38
N CYS A 97 -1.23 7.50 -11.39
CA CYS A 97 -1.92 8.58 -10.69
C CYS A 97 -0.93 9.49 -9.97
N LEU A 98 0.02 8.93 -9.22
CA LEU A 98 1.02 9.69 -8.49
C LEU A 98 1.89 10.53 -9.43
N ALA A 99 2.25 10.02 -10.61
CA ALA A 99 2.96 10.76 -11.65
C ALA A 99 2.12 11.96 -12.14
N SER A 100 0.85 11.73 -12.42
CA SER A 100 -0.03 12.69 -13.12
C SER A 100 -0.65 13.77 -12.24
N VAL A 101 -0.64 13.63 -10.92
CA VAL A 101 -1.25 14.60 -10.00
C VAL A 101 -0.31 15.02 -8.86
N ASN A 102 -0.62 16.15 -8.24
CA ASN A 102 0.04 16.60 -7.01
C ASN A 102 -0.26 15.62 -5.86
N ALA A 103 0.66 15.51 -4.89
CA ALA A 103 0.55 14.67 -3.71
C ALA A 103 -0.70 14.97 -2.87
N SER A 104 -1.11 16.23 -2.79
CA SER A 104 -2.33 16.64 -2.07
C SER A 104 -3.61 16.11 -2.73
N VAL A 105 -3.70 16.17 -4.06
CA VAL A 105 -4.79 15.61 -4.86
C VAL A 105 -4.78 14.09 -4.80
N TYR A 106 -3.58 13.49 -4.89
CA TYR A 106 -3.39 12.05 -4.72
C TYR A 106 -3.91 11.57 -3.36
N GLN A 107 -3.66 12.34 -2.30
CA GLN A 107 -4.14 12.02 -0.95
C GLN A 107 -5.67 12.13 -0.83
N ILE A 108 -6.28 13.14 -1.46
CA ILE A 108 -7.75 13.27 -1.53
C ILE A 108 -8.34 12.08 -2.30
N ALA A 109 -7.78 11.74 -3.47
CA ALA A 109 -8.21 10.62 -4.29
C ALA A 109 -8.11 9.29 -3.55
N ARG A 110 -7.02 9.05 -2.82
CA ARG A 110 -6.83 7.87 -1.96
C ARG A 110 -7.90 7.74 -0.88
N GLY A 111 -8.56 8.83 -0.47
CA GLY A 111 -9.69 8.80 0.44
C GLY A 111 -10.81 7.83 0.00
N LEU A 112 -11.06 7.73 -1.31
CA LEU A 112 -12.08 6.82 -1.88
C LEU A 112 -11.77 5.32 -1.69
N LEU A 113 -10.53 4.96 -1.33
CA LEU A 113 -10.16 3.58 -1.06
C LEU A 113 -11.08 2.94 -0.01
N LEU A 114 -11.42 3.68 1.05
CA LEU A 114 -12.28 3.17 2.12
C LEU A 114 -13.69 2.85 1.59
N PRO A 115 -14.44 3.78 0.99
CA PRO A 115 -15.73 3.50 0.36
C PRO A 115 -15.71 2.31 -0.62
N PHE A 116 -14.74 2.25 -1.52
CA PHE A 116 -14.65 1.14 -2.48
C PHE A 116 -14.35 -0.20 -1.80
N THR A 117 -13.51 -0.20 -0.77
CA THR A 117 -13.21 -1.43 -0.02
C THR A 117 -14.44 -1.93 0.73
N LEU A 118 -15.25 -1.04 1.32
CA LEU A 118 -16.52 -1.43 1.96
C LEU A 118 -17.49 -2.03 0.93
N MET A 119 -17.68 -1.34 -0.20
CA MET A 119 -18.56 -1.79 -1.27
C MET A 119 -18.16 -3.16 -1.82
N LEU A 120 -16.89 -3.34 -2.17
CA LEU A 120 -16.36 -4.61 -2.67
C LEU A 120 -16.42 -5.71 -1.61
N SER A 121 -16.19 -5.38 -0.34
CA SER A 121 -16.32 -6.36 0.75
C SER A 121 -17.75 -6.88 0.89
N LEU A 122 -18.79 -6.03 0.70
CA LEU A 122 -20.19 -6.49 0.71
C LEU A 122 -20.55 -7.38 -0.47
N LEU A 123 -19.96 -7.10 -1.64
CA LEU A 123 -20.24 -7.81 -2.88
C LEU A 123 -19.50 -9.16 -2.96
N VAL A 124 -18.23 -9.18 -2.54
CA VAL A 124 -17.29 -10.28 -2.81
C VAL A 124 -17.10 -11.20 -1.60
N LEU A 125 -17.09 -10.68 -0.36
CA LEU A 125 -16.86 -11.51 0.83
C LEU A 125 -18.17 -12.17 1.27
N ARG A 126 -18.12 -13.48 1.50
CA ARG A 126 -19.14 -14.26 2.20
C ARG A 126 -18.50 -14.89 3.45
N PRO A 127 -19.11 -14.77 4.65
CA PRO A 127 -20.37 -14.09 4.98
C PRO A 127 -20.28 -12.55 4.86
N ARG A 128 -21.41 -11.89 4.60
CA ARG A 128 -21.46 -10.43 4.41
C ARG A 128 -21.06 -9.71 5.71
N PRO A 129 -20.05 -8.83 5.69
CA PRO A 129 -19.69 -8.06 6.87
C PRO A 129 -20.81 -7.08 7.23
N TYR A 130 -21.20 -7.04 8.51
CA TYR A 130 -22.13 -6.04 9.03
C TYR A 130 -21.36 -4.75 9.34
N TYR A 131 -21.86 -3.62 8.84
CA TYR A 131 -21.31 -2.29 9.13
C TYR A 131 -22.29 -1.49 10.01
N PRO A 132 -21.86 -1.00 11.18
CA PRO A 132 -22.67 -0.12 12.01
C PRO A 132 -23.09 1.14 11.25
N PRO A 133 -24.26 1.74 11.56
CA PRO A 133 -24.72 2.97 10.91
C PRO A 133 -23.72 4.14 11.09
N LEU A 134 -23.03 4.21 12.23
CA LEU A 134 -21.96 5.20 12.43
C LEU A 134 -20.77 5.01 11.47
N SER A 135 -20.43 3.78 11.13
CA SER A 135 -19.37 3.49 10.14
C SER A 135 -19.78 3.94 8.73
N LEU A 136 -21.07 3.82 8.39
CA LEU A 136 -21.61 4.35 7.13
C LEU A 136 -21.61 5.88 7.12
N GLY A 137 -21.89 6.53 8.26
CA GLY A 137 -21.73 7.97 8.43
C GLY A 137 -20.29 8.43 8.16
N GLY A 138 -19.29 7.73 8.71
CA GLY A 138 -17.87 7.99 8.41
C GLY A 138 -17.54 7.82 6.92
N CYS A 139 -18.09 6.80 6.26
CA CYS A 139 -17.94 6.60 4.82
C CYS A 139 -18.56 7.75 4.01
N ALA A 140 -19.75 8.24 4.40
CA ALA A 140 -20.39 9.37 3.75
C ALA A 140 -19.56 10.66 3.92
N MET A 141 -18.96 10.89 5.09
CA MET A 141 -18.02 12.00 5.30
C MET A 141 -16.79 11.91 4.39
N VAL A 142 -16.22 10.72 4.21
CA VAL A 142 -15.08 10.51 3.29
C VAL A 142 -15.48 10.83 1.85
N MET A 143 -16.66 10.37 1.41
CA MET A 143 -17.19 10.69 0.08
C MET A 143 -17.42 12.20 -0.10
N ALA A 144 -17.97 12.87 0.91
CA ALA A 144 -18.18 14.31 0.91
C ALA A 144 -16.85 15.08 0.84
N GLY A 145 -15.83 14.65 1.59
CA GLY A 145 -14.49 15.24 1.53
C GLY A 145 -13.80 15.05 0.18
N PHE A 146 -13.94 13.88 -0.44
CA PHE A 146 -13.49 13.69 -1.83
C PHE A 146 -14.23 14.63 -2.79
N GLY A 147 -15.56 14.67 -2.73
CA GLY A 147 -16.38 15.51 -3.61
C GLY A 147 -16.04 17.00 -3.49
N ALA A 148 -15.97 17.52 -2.26
CA ALA A 148 -15.60 18.90 -1.99
C ALA A 148 -14.18 19.24 -2.47
N GLY A 149 -13.22 18.34 -2.24
CA GLY A 149 -11.83 18.52 -2.66
C GLY A 149 -11.68 18.52 -4.18
N MET A 150 -12.28 17.55 -4.87
CA MET A 150 -12.17 17.46 -6.32
C MET A 150 -12.96 18.55 -7.03
N ALA A 151 -14.15 18.94 -6.53
CA ALA A 151 -14.95 20.01 -7.13
C ALA A 151 -14.27 21.38 -7.03
N SER A 152 -13.67 21.68 -5.88
CA SER A 152 -12.93 22.94 -5.68
C SER A 152 -11.64 23.00 -6.50
N ASP A 153 -10.93 21.88 -6.63
CA ASP A 153 -9.72 21.81 -7.47
C ASP A 153 -10.03 21.88 -8.96
N TYR A 154 -11.15 21.29 -9.39
CA TYR A 154 -11.60 21.34 -10.78
C TYR A 154 -12.05 22.75 -11.17
N SER A 155 -12.78 23.46 -10.31
CA SER A 155 -13.20 24.84 -10.56
C SER A 155 -12.03 25.82 -10.60
N GLN A 156 -10.96 25.55 -9.86
CA GLN A 156 -9.72 26.32 -9.87
C GLN A 156 -8.75 25.90 -10.98
N MET A 157 -9.12 24.95 -11.85
CA MET A 157 -8.27 24.38 -12.92
C MET A 157 -6.91 23.82 -12.42
N LEU A 158 -6.81 23.48 -11.14
CA LEU A 158 -5.57 22.97 -10.53
C LEU A 158 -5.34 21.48 -10.79
N THR A 159 -6.38 20.77 -11.22
CA THR A 159 -6.36 19.34 -11.50
C THR A 159 -7.08 19.04 -12.81
N SER A 160 -6.41 18.32 -13.71
CA SER A 160 -7.02 17.86 -14.97
C SER A 160 -8.04 16.76 -14.72
N GLY A 161 -9.10 16.70 -15.54
CA GLY A 161 -10.08 15.60 -15.52
C GLY A 161 -9.43 14.21 -15.65
N LYS A 162 -8.31 14.11 -16.38
CA LYS A 162 -7.50 12.88 -16.46
C LYS A 162 -6.94 12.47 -15.09
N GLY A 163 -6.43 13.43 -14.32
CA GLY A 163 -5.92 13.20 -12.97
C GLY A 163 -7.00 12.74 -11.99
N VAL A 164 -8.21 13.32 -12.09
CA VAL A 164 -9.38 12.89 -11.31
C VAL A 164 -9.72 11.44 -11.61
N LEU A 165 -9.84 11.09 -12.90
CA LEU A 165 -10.17 9.74 -13.33
C LEU A 165 -9.10 8.72 -12.89
N LEU A 166 -7.82 9.05 -13.06
CA LEU A 166 -6.72 8.21 -12.59
C LEU A 166 -6.75 8.02 -11.06
N GLY A 167 -7.12 9.05 -10.30
CA GLY A 167 -7.31 8.96 -8.85
C GLY A 167 -8.42 7.99 -8.45
N VAL A 168 -9.57 8.06 -9.13
CA VAL A 168 -10.70 7.16 -8.88
C VAL A 168 -10.32 5.71 -9.24
N ILE A 169 -9.71 5.50 -10.42
CA ILE A 169 -9.28 4.18 -10.88
C ILE A 169 -8.25 3.59 -9.91
N SER A 170 -7.24 4.37 -9.52
CA SER A 170 -6.20 3.97 -8.56
C SER A 170 -6.80 3.51 -7.22
N SER A 171 -7.74 4.28 -6.67
CA SER A 171 -8.40 3.91 -5.41
C SER A 171 -9.25 2.65 -5.56
N PHE A 172 -9.93 2.48 -6.69
CA PHE A 172 -10.74 1.29 -6.96
C PHE A 172 -9.87 0.03 -7.13
N THR A 173 -8.83 0.07 -7.95
CA THR A 173 -7.92 -1.07 -8.16
C THR A 173 -7.19 -1.44 -6.88
N THR A 174 -6.84 -0.46 -6.05
CA THR A 174 -6.27 -0.69 -4.71
C THR A 174 -7.27 -1.36 -3.77
N ALA A 175 -8.56 -1.04 -3.86
CA ALA A 175 -9.60 -1.71 -3.09
C ALA A 175 -9.75 -3.18 -3.53
N VAL A 176 -9.74 -3.43 -4.84
CA VAL A 176 -9.74 -4.79 -5.41
C VAL A 176 -8.53 -5.58 -4.92
N GLU A 177 -7.32 -5.02 -5.06
CA GLU A 177 -6.09 -5.61 -4.53
C GLU A 177 -6.22 -5.98 -3.06
N SER A 178 -6.69 -5.05 -2.22
CA SER A 178 -6.85 -5.27 -0.77
C SER A 178 -7.84 -6.41 -0.45
N VAL A 179 -8.92 -6.52 -1.22
CA VAL A 179 -9.91 -7.60 -1.07
C VAL A 179 -9.36 -8.94 -1.56
N VAL A 180 -8.65 -8.96 -2.68
CA VAL A 180 -8.01 -10.16 -3.23
C VAL A 180 -6.95 -10.68 -2.25
N VAL A 181 -6.06 -9.81 -1.75
CA VAL A 181 -5.05 -10.18 -0.75
C VAL A 181 -5.69 -10.85 0.46
N LYS A 182 -6.75 -10.27 1.04
CA LYS A 182 -7.47 -10.87 2.18
C LYS A 182 -8.01 -12.26 1.87
N ARG A 183 -8.53 -12.48 0.66
CA ARG A 183 -9.06 -13.79 0.26
C ARG A 183 -7.96 -14.85 0.09
N PHE A 184 -6.78 -14.44 -0.39
CA PHE A 184 -5.64 -15.33 -0.60
C PHE A 184 -4.88 -15.63 0.69
N LEU A 185 -4.75 -14.67 1.61
CA LEU A 185 -4.10 -14.89 2.90
C LEU A 185 -4.77 -16.01 3.72
N GLY A 186 -6.10 -16.16 3.64
CA GLY A 186 -6.81 -17.24 4.33
C GLY A 186 -6.79 -18.60 3.63
N LYS A 187 -6.22 -18.71 2.42
CA LYS A 187 -6.22 -19.94 1.60
C LYS A 187 -4.83 -20.41 1.17
N SER A 188 -3.82 -19.58 1.37
CA SER A 188 -2.44 -19.88 1.00
C SER A 188 -1.82 -20.82 2.02
N SER A 189 -1.31 -21.96 1.57
CA SER A 189 -0.43 -22.82 2.37
C SER A 189 0.99 -22.25 2.51
N GLU A 190 1.34 -21.25 1.69
CA GLU A 190 2.65 -20.59 1.72
C GLU A 190 2.69 -19.51 2.79
N GLY A 191 3.81 -19.43 3.51
CA GLY A 191 4.06 -18.37 4.48
C GLY A 191 4.03 -16.98 3.85
N MET A 192 3.62 -15.99 4.63
CA MET A 192 3.43 -14.60 4.17
C MET A 192 4.68 -13.99 3.49
N TRP A 193 5.88 -14.26 4.02
CA TRP A 193 7.15 -13.82 3.43
C TRP A 193 7.40 -14.45 2.05
N GLN A 194 7.10 -15.75 1.91
CA GLN A 194 7.20 -16.47 0.65
C GLN A 194 6.22 -15.90 -0.38
N MET A 195 4.97 -15.60 0.02
CA MET A 195 3.98 -14.99 -0.87
C MET A 195 4.42 -13.61 -1.37
N VAL A 196 4.97 -12.77 -0.50
CA VAL A 196 5.48 -11.44 -0.90
C VAL A 196 6.67 -11.57 -1.84
N TRP A 197 7.60 -12.48 -1.55
CA TRP A 197 8.73 -12.72 -2.44
C TRP A 197 8.29 -13.26 -3.81
N MET A 198 7.46 -14.31 -3.86
CA MET A 198 6.96 -14.89 -5.11
C MET A 198 6.16 -13.88 -5.94
N SER A 199 5.30 -13.08 -5.29
CA SER A 199 4.54 -12.03 -5.99
C SER A 199 5.44 -10.92 -6.56
N ASN A 200 6.48 -10.51 -5.84
CA ASN A 200 7.44 -9.53 -6.35
C ASN A 200 8.29 -10.11 -7.50
N VAL A 201 8.71 -11.38 -7.42
CA VAL A 201 9.44 -12.07 -8.51
C VAL A 201 8.58 -12.16 -9.77
N MET A 202 7.31 -12.58 -9.63
CA MET A 202 6.38 -12.61 -10.76
C MET A 202 6.11 -11.20 -11.31
N ALA A 203 6.01 -10.18 -10.45
CA ALA A 203 5.83 -8.79 -10.89
C ALA A 203 7.01 -8.30 -11.74
N VAL A 204 8.27 -8.63 -11.38
CA VAL A 204 9.44 -8.34 -12.22
C VAL A 204 9.30 -8.98 -13.60
N GLY A 205 8.86 -10.24 -13.65
CA GLY A 205 8.56 -10.93 -14.91
C GLY A 205 7.48 -10.23 -15.74
N PHE A 206 6.41 -9.73 -15.10
CA PHE A 206 5.33 -9.01 -15.80
C PHE A 206 5.69 -7.58 -16.21
N TYR A 207 6.64 -6.92 -15.56
CA TYR A 207 7.08 -5.60 -16.00
C TYR A 207 7.79 -5.65 -17.35
N MET A 208 8.49 -6.73 -17.69
CA MET A 208 9.18 -6.88 -18.98
C MET A 208 8.25 -6.71 -20.21
N PRO A 209 7.14 -7.47 -20.35
CA PRO A 209 6.19 -7.23 -21.44
C PRO A 209 5.46 -5.89 -21.30
N LEU A 210 5.23 -5.40 -20.08
CA LEU A 210 4.60 -4.10 -19.87
C LEU A 210 5.48 -2.93 -20.33
N LEU A 211 6.81 -3.02 -20.22
CA LEU A 211 7.74 -2.00 -20.74
C LEU A 211 7.62 -1.86 -22.26
N VAL A 212 7.42 -2.99 -22.96
CA VAL A 212 7.17 -3.01 -24.40
C VAL A 212 5.85 -2.31 -24.72
N LEU A 213 4.79 -2.67 -23.99
CA LEU A 213 3.44 -2.14 -24.23
C LEU A 213 3.29 -0.68 -23.81
N SER A 214 4.02 -0.21 -22.80
CA SER A 214 3.97 1.19 -22.35
C SER A 214 4.75 2.13 -23.26
N GLY A 215 5.57 1.60 -24.16
CA GLY A 215 6.46 2.41 -25.01
C GLY A 215 7.69 2.95 -24.28
N GLU A 216 7.93 2.55 -23.02
CA GLU A 216 9.06 3.01 -22.20
C GLU A 216 10.38 2.28 -22.52
N LEU A 217 10.38 1.36 -23.49
CA LEU A 217 11.62 0.69 -23.92
C LEU A 217 12.68 1.67 -24.42
N GLY A 218 12.27 2.71 -25.15
CA GLY A 218 13.19 3.71 -25.69
C GLY A 218 13.85 4.52 -24.57
N THR A 219 13.06 4.96 -23.59
CA THR A 219 13.55 5.64 -22.39
C THR A 219 14.44 4.73 -21.56
N THR A 220 14.05 3.46 -21.36
CA THR A 220 14.87 2.48 -20.64
C THR A 220 16.20 2.23 -21.34
N ALA A 221 16.20 2.03 -22.66
CA ALA A 221 17.43 1.83 -23.43
C ALA A 221 18.34 3.07 -23.38
N ALA A 222 17.76 4.28 -23.41
CA ALA A 222 18.50 5.52 -23.27
C ALA A 222 19.21 5.62 -21.90
N LEU A 223 18.61 5.14 -20.82
CA LEU A 223 19.22 5.12 -19.48
C LEU A 223 20.50 4.25 -19.42
N PHE A 224 20.60 3.21 -20.26
CA PHE A 224 21.76 2.32 -20.33
C PHE A 224 22.70 2.61 -21.49
N SER A 225 22.30 3.49 -22.41
CA SER A 225 23.14 3.87 -23.55
C SER A 225 24.29 4.77 -23.08
N SER A 226 25.52 4.38 -23.43
CA SER A 226 26.76 5.08 -23.08
C SER A 226 27.00 6.37 -23.89
N THR A 227 26.05 6.75 -24.76
CA THR A 227 26.13 7.90 -25.68
C THR A 227 25.51 9.18 -25.12
N ALA A 228 25.12 9.20 -23.85
CA ALA A 228 24.47 10.33 -23.21
C ALA A 228 25.45 11.50 -22.95
N THR A 229 25.02 12.73 -23.25
CA THR A 229 25.73 13.97 -22.85
C THR A 229 25.83 14.06 -21.31
N ALA A 230 26.76 14.89 -20.80
CA ALA A 230 27.01 15.01 -19.36
C ALA A 230 25.75 15.34 -18.52
N GLU A 231 24.85 16.16 -19.07
CA GLU A 231 23.57 16.50 -18.43
C GLU A 231 22.59 15.31 -18.41
N VAL A 232 22.46 14.59 -19.53
CA VAL A 232 21.61 13.38 -19.60
C VAL A 232 22.14 12.28 -18.67
N SER A 233 23.46 12.18 -18.52
CA SER A 233 24.11 11.25 -17.58
C SER A 233 23.83 11.63 -16.11
N ALA A 234 23.69 12.91 -15.77
CA ALA A 234 23.35 13.35 -14.41
C ALA A 234 21.90 12.98 -14.06
N THR A 235 20.95 13.30 -14.93
CA THR A 235 19.52 12.97 -14.74
C THR A 235 19.29 11.45 -14.68
N THR A 236 19.98 10.69 -15.53
CA THR A 236 19.96 9.22 -15.54
C THR A 236 20.48 8.64 -14.22
N ARG A 237 21.63 9.14 -13.72
CA ARG A 237 22.18 8.71 -12.42
C ARG A 237 21.26 9.07 -11.27
N GLN A 238 20.64 10.25 -11.32
CA GLN A 238 19.66 10.65 -10.32
C GLN A 238 18.45 9.71 -10.32
N PHE A 239 17.87 9.40 -11.49
CA PHE A 239 16.75 8.48 -11.60
C PHE A 239 17.10 7.07 -11.12
N LEU A 240 18.25 6.52 -11.51
CA LEU A 240 18.66 5.19 -11.09
C LEU A 240 18.99 5.15 -9.58
N GLY A 241 19.61 6.21 -9.05
CA GLY A 241 19.88 6.36 -7.63
C GLY A 241 18.60 6.48 -6.79
N THR A 242 17.61 7.25 -7.25
CA THR A 242 16.31 7.36 -6.58
C THR A 242 15.49 6.08 -6.72
N ALA A 243 15.55 5.38 -7.86
CA ALA A 243 14.92 4.07 -8.04
C ALA A 243 15.52 3.01 -7.09
N LEU A 244 16.85 3.00 -6.93
CA LEU A 244 17.55 2.14 -5.98
C LEU A 244 17.10 2.43 -4.54
N LEU A 245 17.14 3.71 -4.12
CA LEU A 245 16.69 4.12 -2.79
C LEU A 245 15.21 3.80 -2.57
N THR A 246 14.37 3.93 -3.59
CA THR A 246 12.95 3.57 -3.52
C THR A 246 12.77 2.07 -3.34
N GLY A 247 13.55 1.24 -4.02
CA GLY A 247 13.56 -0.22 -3.83
C GLY A 247 13.98 -0.63 -2.43
N VAL A 248 15.03 -0.01 -1.87
CA VAL A 248 15.46 -0.20 -0.47
C VAL A 248 14.36 0.24 0.50
N ALA A 249 13.75 1.41 0.28
CA ALA A 249 12.64 1.90 1.10
C ALA A 249 11.42 0.97 1.01
N GLY A 250 11.12 0.41 -0.16
CA GLY A 250 10.06 -0.57 -0.37
C GLY A 250 10.30 -1.90 0.35
N PHE A 251 11.55 -2.35 0.39
CA PHE A 251 11.97 -3.49 1.21
C PHE A 251 11.76 -3.21 2.71
N LEU A 252 12.27 -2.09 3.22
CA LEU A 252 12.08 -1.70 4.62
C LEU A 252 10.60 -1.51 4.96
N LEU A 253 9.82 -0.93 4.04
CA LEU A 253 8.38 -0.78 4.18
C LEU A 253 7.69 -2.14 4.33
N THR A 254 8.11 -3.14 3.55
CA THR A 254 7.56 -4.50 3.67
C THR A 254 7.76 -5.05 5.08
N ILE A 255 8.98 -4.95 5.64
CA ILE A 255 9.26 -5.35 7.03
C ILE A 255 8.41 -4.53 8.02
N ALA A 256 8.38 -3.21 7.84
CA ALA A 256 7.66 -2.31 8.73
C ALA A 256 6.15 -2.57 8.74
N THR A 257 5.55 -2.92 7.59
CA THR A 257 4.13 -3.25 7.48
C THR A 257 3.81 -4.51 8.28
N PHE A 258 4.68 -5.52 8.25
CA PHE A 258 4.48 -6.73 9.06
C PHE A 258 4.55 -6.44 10.56
N LEU A 259 5.61 -5.73 10.99
CA LEU A 259 5.74 -5.30 12.38
C LEU A 259 4.52 -4.49 12.83
N GLN A 260 4.00 -3.62 11.95
CA GLN A 260 2.84 -2.78 12.27
C GLN A 260 1.56 -3.60 12.40
N ILE A 261 1.31 -4.55 11.49
CA ILE A 261 0.11 -5.40 11.53
C ILE A 261 0.08 -6.22 12.83
N GLU A 262 1.23 -6.69 13.31
CA GLU A 262 1.33 -7.48 14.54
C GLU A 262 1.03 -6.67 15.81
N VAL A 263 1.41 -5.38 15.85
CA VAL A 263 1.35 -4.58 17.08
C VAL A 263 0.22 -3.54 17.12
N THR A 264 -0.51 -3.35 16.03
CA THR A 264 -1.55 -2.30 15.94
C THR A 264 -2.95 -2.88 15.80
N SER A 265 -3.93 -2.22 16.42
CA SER A 265 -5.34 -2.52 16.15
C SER A 265 -5.76 -1.99 14.77
N PRO A 266 -6.82 -2.54 14.18
CA PRO A 266 -7.36 -2.04 12.91
C PRO A 266 -7.69 -0.54 12.96
N THR A 267 -8.17 -0.04 14.10
CA THR A 267 -8.49 1.38 14.31
C THR A 267 -7.24 2.25 14.32
N THR A 268 -6.20 1.82 15.06
CA THR A 268 -4.92 2.51 15.10
C THR A 268 -4.28 2.54 13.71
N HIS A 269 -4.29 1.42 12.99
CA HIS A 269 -3.78 1.34 11.63
C HIS A 269 -4.50 2.34 10.69
N MET A 270 -5.82 2.48 10.78
CA MET A 270 -6.59 3.42 9.99
C MET A 270 -6.22 4.88 10.29
N ILE A 271 -6.16 5.27 11.57
CA ILE A 271 -5.81 6.64 11.98
C ILE A 271 -4.37 6.98 11.55
N VAL A 272 -3.43 6.07 11.80
CA VAL A 272 -2.02 6.23 11.40
C VAL A 272 -1.89 6.37 9.88
N THR A 273 -2.57 5.52 9.11
CA THR A 273 -2.53 5.60 7.64
C THR A 273 -3.05 6.93 7.12
N ALA A 274 -4.10 7.45 7.77
CA ALA A 274 -4.70 8.73 7.44
C ALA A 274 -3.73 9.88 7.78
N ALA A 275 -3.21 9.93 9.02
CA ALA A 275 -2.23 10.92 9.47
C ALA A 275 -0.95 10.92 8.61
N ARG A 276 -0.44 9.72 8.27
CA ARG A 276 0.69 9.54 7.35
C ARG A 276 0.42 10.20 6.00
N GLY A 277 -0.79 10.09 5.47
CA GLY A 277 -1.17 10.70 4.20
C GLY A 277 -1.11 12.23 4.23
N VAL A 278 -1.54 12.86 5.33
CA VAL A 278 -1.40 14.32 5.51
C VAL A 278 0.05 14.74 5.69
N ALA A 279 0.83 13.99 6.47
CA ALA A 279 2.27 14.22 6.59
C ALA A 279 2.99 14.10 5.24
N GLN A 280 2.61 13.11 4.42
CA GLN A 280 3.13 12.91 3.07
C GLN A 280 2.85 14.13 2.19
N SER A 281 1.63 14.67 2.21
CA SER A 281 1.28 15.90 1.48
C SER A 281 2.09 17.11 1.97
N ALA A 282 2.23 17.29 3.28
CA ALA A 282 2.99 18.41 3.85
C ALA A 282 4.49 18.34 3.47
N ILE A 283 5.08 17.14 3.51
CA ILE A 283 6.46 16.93 3.09
C ILE A 283 6.62 17.16 1.59
N ALA A 284 5.65 16.79 0.76
CA ALA A 284 5.66 17.07 -0.68
C ALA A 284 5.66 18.60 -0.98
N VAL A 285 5.01 19.42 -0.16
CA VAL A 285 5.11 20.90 -0.31
C VAL A 285 6.55 21.37 -0.12
N VAL A 286 7.19 20.91 0.95
CA VAL A 286 8.54 21.37 1.31
C VAL A 286 9.60 20.83 0.35
N THR A 287 9.45 19.57 -0.07
CA THR A 287 10.47 18.85 -0.85
C THR A 287 10.29 18.97 -2.36
N LEU A 288 9.05 19.05 -2.84
CA LEU A 288 8.71 19.08 -4.26
C LEU A 288 8.09 20.43 -4.70
N GLY A 289 7.86 21.37 -3.77
CA GLY A 289 7.31 22.69 -4.08
C GLY A 289 5.83 22.68 -4.49
N GLU A 290 5.10 21.59 -4.19
CA GLU A 290 3.71 21.45 -4.63
C GLU A 290 2.74 22.31 -3.80
N PRO A 291 1.75 22.98 -4.42
CA PRO A 291 0.83 23.85 -3.68
C PRO A 291 -0.22 23.05 -2.88
N ILE A 292 -0.45 23.46 -1.62
CA ILE A 292 -1.61 23.06 -0.82
C ILE A 292 -2.53 24.26 -0.64
N THR A 293 -3.76 24.14 -1.16
CA THR A 293 -4.82 25.14 -0.95
C THR A 293 -5.56 24.85 0.35
N ALA A 294 -6.20 25.87 0.93
CA ALA A 294 -7.06 25.70 2.12
C ALA A 294 -8.19 24.69 1.86
N ASN A 295 -8.74 24.66 0.65
CA ASN A 295 -9.77 23.70 0.24
C ASN A 295 -9.26 22.25 0.26
N ARG A 296 -8.03 22.01 -0.23
CA ARG A 296 -7.37 20.70 -0.14
C ARG A 296 -7.15 20.28 1.31
N ALA A 297 -6.70 21.22 2.16
CA ALA A 297 -6.50 20.96 3.58
C ALA A 297 -7.81 20.60 4.30
N GLY A 298 -8.88 21.36 4.07
CA GLY A 298 -10.20 21.06 4.63
C GLY A 298 -10.76 19.72 4.16
N SER A 299 -10.58 19.38 2.88
CA SER A 299 -11.01 18.10 2.30
C SER A 299 -10.23 16.92 2.89
N MET A 300 -8.91 17.06 3.04
CA MET A 300 -8.08 16.07 3.73
C MET A 300 -8.55 15.90 5.18
N ALA A 301 -8.78 16.99 5.93
CA ALA A 301 -9.27 16.93 7.31
C ALA A 301 -10.63 16.21 7.41
N LEU A 302 -11.55 16.44 6.47
CA LEU A 302 -12.84 15.75 6.42
C LEU A 302 -12.69 14.25 6.14
N ILE A 303 -11.83 13.87 5.19
CA ILE A 303 -11.49 12.46 4.89
C ILE A 303 -10.84 11.78 6.10
N LEU A 304 -9.92 12.47 6.79
CA LEU A 304 -9.29 11.97 8.01
C LEU A 304 -10.33 11.69 9.09
N SER A 305 -11.21 12.67 9.34
CA SER A 305 -12.25 12.59 10.36
C SER A 305 -13.24 11.47 10.08
N GLY A 306 -13.67 11.33 8.82
CA GLY A 306 -14.55 10.22 8.40
C GLY A 306 -13.87 8.85 8.51
N SER A 307 -12.59 8.75 8.18
CA SER A 307 -11.82 7.49 8.30
C SER A 307 -11.61 7.09 9.76
N ALA A 308 -11.36 8.07 10.64
CA ALA A 308 -11.25 7.86 12.08
C ALA A 308 -12.59 7.44 12.69
N LEU A 309 -13.69 8.12 12.32
CA LEU A 309 -15.04 7.77 12.76
C LEU A 309 -15.42 6.35 12.33
N TYR A 310 -15.12 5.97 11.07
CA TYR A 310 -15.31 4.61 10.58
C TYR A 310 -14.57 3.58 11.44
N GLY A 311 -13.27 3.81 11.68
CA GLY A 311 -12.43 2.92 12.47
C GLY A 311 -12.97 2.75 13.88
N TRP A 312 -13.24 3.87 14.56
CA TRP A 312 -13.76 3.88 15.93
C TRP A 312 -15.12 3.17 16.06
N ALA A 313 -16.06 3.45 15.15
CA ALA A 313 -17.38 2.82 15.17
C ALA A 313 -17.30 1.30 14.95
N LYS A 314 -16.43 0.87 14.04
CA LYS A 314 -16.20 -0.55 13.76
C LYS A 314 -15.59 -1.28 14.98
N ASP A 315 -14.62 -0.65 15.63
CA ASP A 315 -13.95 -1.19 16.82
C ASP A 315 -14.91 -1.32 17.99
N ARG A 316 -15.69 -0.26 18.26
CA ARG A 316 -16.69 -0.25 19.32
C ARG A 316 -17.74 -1.34 19.12
N TYR A 317 -18.15 -1.59 17.87
CA TYR A 317 -19.04 -2.69 17.54
C TYR A 317 -18.40 -4.06 17.79
N ALA A 318 -17.13 -4.25 17.40
CA ALA A 318 -16.40 -5.48 17.66
C ALA A 318 -16.26 -5.77 19.16
N HIS A 319 -15.96 -4.75 19.97
CA HIS A 319 -15.92 -4.84 21.43
C HIS A 319 -17.29 -5.14 22.05
N SER A 320 -18.36 -4.51 21.55
CA SER A 320 -19.73 -4.79 22.01
C SER A 320 -20.16 -6.22 21.71
N LYS A 321 -19.66 -6.83 20.62
CA LYS A 321 -19.97 -8.22 20.25
C LYS A 321 -19.13 -9.23 21.03
N LYS A 322 -17.89 -8.91 21.41
CA LYS A 322 -17.04 -9.78 22.26
C LYS A 322 -17.61 -10.03 23.67
N GLY A 323 -18.59 -9.23 24.14
CA GLY A 323 -19.34 -9.51 25.38
C GLY A 323 -20.41 -10.61 25.26
N SER A 324 -20.65 -11.16 24.07
CA SER A 324 -21.60 -12.25 23.83
C SER A 324 -20.98 -13.21 22.80
N TYR A 325 -20.50 -14.36 23.27
CA TYR A 325 -19.62 -15.32 22.57
C TYR A 325 -19.87 -15.53 21.06
N LEU A 326 -18.81 -15.31 20.25
CA LEU A 326 -18.23 -16.21 19.21
C LEU A 326 -17.26 -15.40 18.32
N PRO A 327 -15.94 -15.71 18.29
CA PRO A 327 -14.97 -15.00 17.48
C PRO A 327 -15.00 -15.50 16.02
N VAL A 328 -15.74 -14.82 15.15
CA VAL A 328 -15.59 -15.06 13.69
C VAL A 328 -14.53 -14.12 13.13
N ALA A 329 -13.47 -14.74 12.58
CA ALA A 329 -12.40 -14.19 11.76
C ALA A 329 -11.10 -13.72 12.43
N GLN A 330 -10.73 -14.30 13.58
CA GLN A 330 -9.33 -14.32 14.07
C GLN A 330 -8.73 -15.75 14.10
N GLU A 331 -9.57 -16.78 13.99
CA GLU A 331 -9.17 -18.20 14.03
C GLU A 331 -8.27 -18.66 12.87
N ALA A 332 -8.16 -17.91 11.76
CA ALA A 332 -7.26 -18.31 10.66
C ALA A 332 -5.79 -17.96 10.91
N GLN A 333 -5.49 -17.03 11.83
CA GLN A 333 -4.13 -16.53 12.05
C GLN A 333 -3.54 -17.01 13.38
N GLU A 334 -4.38 -17.27 14.38
CA GLU A 334 -3.96 -17.93 15.64
C GLU A 334 -3.81 -19.45 15.49
N SER A 335 -4.65 -20.13 14.71
CA SER A 335 -4.54 -21.59 14.53
C SER A 335 -3.27 -22.01 13.79
N GLN A 336 -2.77 -21.19 12.85
CA GLN A 336 -1.49 -21.47 12.17
C GLN A 336 -0.28 -21.29 13.08
N LEU A 337 -0.32 -20.34 14.02
CA LEU A 337 0.75 -20.13 15.01
C LEU A 337 0.81 -21.27 16.04
N ASP A 338 -0.36 -21.80 16.42
CA ASP A 338 -0.47 -22.93 17.35
C ASP A 338 -0.12 -24.29 16.71
N THR A 339 -0.37 -24.49 15.40
CA THR A 339 0.12 -25.69 14.69
C THR A 339 1.63 -25.66 14.46
N LEU A 340 2.22 -24.49 14.16
CA LEU A 340 3.67 -24.34 14.00
C LEU A 340 4.45 -24.62 15.29
N ASN A 341 3.86 -24.35 16.46
CA ASN A 341 4.50 -24.61 17.75
C ASN A 341 4.35 -26.08 18.20
N LYS A 342 3.46 -26.86 17.57
CA LYS A 342 3.26 -28.29 17.84
C LYS A 342 4.04 -29.21 16.89
N GLU A 343 4.34 -28.76 15.67
CA GLU A 343 5.16 -29.51 14.71
C GLU A 343 6.68 -29.25 14.86
N GLY A 344 7.06 -28.35 15.77
CA GLY A 344 8.45 -28.03 16.10
C GLY A 344 9.01 -28.72 17.36
N ARG A 345 8.37 -29.78 17.85
CA ARG A 345 8.92 -30.70 18.87
C ARG A 345 9.05 -32.10 18.31
#